data_AF-A0A2E1VWV7-F1
#
_entry.id   AF-A0A2E1VWV7-F1
#
_cell.length_a   1.000
_cell.length_b   1.000
_cell.length_c   1.000
_cell.angle_alpha   90.00
_cell.angle_beta   90.00
_cell.angle_gamma   90.00
#
_symmetry.space_group_name_H-M   'P 1'
#
loop_
_entity.id
_entity.type
_entity.pdbx_description
1 polymer ?
#
loop_
_entity_poly.entity_id
_entity_poly.type
_entity_poly.pdbx_seq_one_letter_code
_entity_poly.pdbx_strand_id
1 'polypeptide(L)'
;MSCGPQAPGEDPAAEGRRTGQASQAQPALDWALVESEATPLHFEVGGHALPDGLLRRSLLQLRETYAAWGAGSLAWHLLDGGLAPSLLLHARFPERSEAAQAEAEAAAERIRQGENFFALLQEQGTEPPPIMKSPTPFALGARVSAEVAVLEPGAWFGPVPTLKGWEIVYVEARGEGVRSRAGVMLRRLVYPVGDEADQNAARQEWATLPLAGDSALMRVLPRSFVRGRVLDDPLLQ
;
A
#
# COMPACT_ATOMS: atom_id res chain seq x y z
N MET A 1 24.82 58.81 28.76
CA MET A 1 25.14 57.41 28.41
C MET A 1 24.91 56.58 29.67
N SER A 2 23.69 56.06 29.85
CA SER A 2 23.34 54.61 29.78
C SER A 2 23.93 53.79 30.93
N CYS A 3 23.26 52.88 31.61
CA CYS A 3 21.88 52.43 31.75
C CYS A 3 21.88 51.63 33.06
N GLY A 4 20.88 51.80 33.92
CA GLY A 4 20.75 51.02 35.16
C GLY A 4 20.28 49.58 34.87
N PRO A 5 20.65 48.58 35.69
CA PRO A 5 20.20 47.21 35.49
C PRO A 5 18.77 47.00 36.00
N GLN A 6 17.98 46.32 35.16
CA GLN A 6 16.64 45.81 35.44
C GLN A 6 16.68 44.53 36.28
N ALA A 7 15.67 44.37 37.12
CA ALA A 7 15.10 43.11 37.57
C ALA A 7 13.58 43.34 37.80
N PRO A 8 12.73 42.31 37.94
CA PRO A 8 12.71 40.97 37.36
C PRO A 8 11.44 40.76 36.49
N GLY A 9 11.55 40.00 35.40
CA GLY A 9 10.40 39.60 34.56
C GLY A 9 10.05 38.14 34.81
N GLU A 10 8.78 37.92 35.09
CA GLU A 10 8.16 36.68 35.56
C GLU A 10 8.38 35.47 34.63
N ASP A 11 8.40 34.31 35.28
CA ASP A 11 8.52 32.97 34.73
C ASP A 11 7.11 32.41 34.44
N PRO A 12 6.70 32.14 33.19
CA PRO A 12 5.52 31.33 32.90
C PRO A 12 5.94 29.90 32.61
N ALA A 13 6.43 29.20 33.63
CA ALA A 13 6.32 27.75 33.71
C ALA A 13 4.87 27.39 34.08
N ALA A 14 4.02 27.14 33.08
CA ALA A 14 2.94 26.13 33.12
C ALA A 14 1.92 26.40 32.01
N GLU A 15 2.15 25.86 30.81
CA GLU A 15 1.04 25.66 29.88
C GLU A 15 1.16 24.33 29.14
N GLY A 16 0.40 23.35 29.65
CA GLY A 16 -0.41 22.50 28.80
C GLY A 16 0.28 21.50 27.90
N ARG A 17 1.13 20.60 28.43
CA ARG A 17 1.30 19.27 27.80
C ARG A 17 0.04 18.44 28.01
N ARG A 18 -1.01 18.73 27.24
CA ARG A 18 -2.03 17.72 26.91
C ARG A 18 -1.49 16.92 25.73
N THR A 19 -0.63 15.95 26.03
CA THR A 19 -0.44 14.81 25.14
C THR A 19 -1.81 14.18 24.94
N GLY A 20 -2.38 14.35 23.75
CA GLY A 20 -3.55 13.61 23.33
C GLY A 20 -3.22 12.13 23.43
N GLN A 21 -3.76 11.48 24.47
CA GLN A 21 -3.96 10.04 24.44
C GLN A 21 -4.86 9.77 23.25
N ALA A 22 -4.24 9.37 22.13
CA ALA A 22 -4.96 8.69 21.07
C ALA A 22 -5.65 7.49 21.72
N SER A 23 -6.98 7.53 21.75
CA SER A 23 -7.84 6.49 22.30
C SER A 23 -7.42 5.12 21.74
N GLN A 24 -6.89 4.27 22.60
CA GLN A 24 -6.47 2.90 22.27
C GLN A 24 -7.66 1.96 21.97
N ALA A 25 -8.90 2.46 22.02
CA ALA A 25 -10.12 1.67 21.82
C ALA A 25 -10.60 1.60 20.36
N GLN A 26 -10.09 2.45 19.46
CA GLN A 26 -10.47 2.42 18.04
C GLN A 26 -10.01 1.20 17.21
N PRO A 27 -8.80 0.60 17.40
CA PRO A 27 -8.29 -0.40 16.46
C PRO A 27 -9.00 -1.76 16.51
N ALA A 28 -9.72 -2.09 17.59
CA ALA A 28 -10.35 -3.41 17.74
C ALA A 28 -11.66 -3.55 16.95
N LEU A 29 -12.42 -2.46 16.79
CA LEU A 29 -13.66 -2.44 15.99
C LEU A 29 -13.39 -2.55 14.48
N ASP A 30 -12.19 -2.15 14.04
CA ASP A 30 -11.79 -2.15 12.63
C ASP A 30 -11.48 -3.56 12.10
N TRP A 31 -11.01 -4.48 12.95
CA TRP A 31 -10.56 -5.80 12.50
C TRP A 31 -11.70 -6.83 12.35
N ALA A 32 -12.76 -6.73 13.16
CA ALA A 32 -13.89 -7.66 13.08
C ALA A 32 -14.54 -7.68 11.67
N LEU A 33 -14.56 -6.52 11.00
CA LEU A 33 -15.01 -6.38 9.61
C LEU A 33 -14.13 -7.19 8.64
N VAL A 34 -12.80 -7.14 8.84
CA VAL A 34 -11.78 -7.80 8.02
C VAL A 34 -11.62 -9.29 8.37
N GLU A 35 -12.10 -9.72 9.52
CA GLU A 35 -12.09 -11.13 9.94
C GLU A 35 -13.39 -11.87 9.56
N SER A 36 -14.51 -11.16 9.40
CA SER A 36 -15.77 -11.78 9.01
C SER A 36 -15.71 -12.31 7.57
N GLU A 37 -15.54 -13.63 7.39
CA GLU A 37 -15.56 -14.30 6.08
C GLU A 37 -16.94 -14.21 5.38
N ALA A 38 -17.99 -13.87 6.13
CA ALA A 38 -19.36 -13.87 5.64
C ALA A 38 -19.69 -12.74 4.65
N THR A 39 -18.82 -11.76 4.46
CA THR A 39 -19.08 -10.64 3.55
C THR A 39 -17.81 -10.26 2.80
N PRO A 40 -17.75 -10.37 1.45
CA PRO A 40 -16.61 -9.86 0.69
C PRO A 40 -16.38 -8.38 1.00
N LEU A 41 -15.11 -7.94 1.13
CA LEU A 41 -14.82 -6.51 1.19
C LEU A 41 -14.88 -5.94 -0.22
N HIS A 42 -15.98 -5.28 -0.55
CA HIS A 42 -16.21 -4.62 -1.81
C HIS A 42 -15.71 -3.17 -1.78
N PHE A 43 -14.97 -2.80 -2.81
CA PHE A 43 -14.45 -1.46 -3.03
C PHE A 43 -14.39 -1.19 -4.53
N GLU A 44 -14.81 0.00 -4.92
CA GLU A 44 -14.88 0.46 -6.29
C GLU A 44 -14.35 1.89 -6.43
N VAL A 45 -13.68 2.17 -7.53
CA VAL A 45 -13.35 3.54 -7.97
C VAL A 45 -13.76 3.76 -9.41
N GLY A 46 -14.60 4.77 -9.64
CA GLY A 46 -15.03 5.18 -10.98
C GLY A 46 -15.66 4.08 -11.84
N GLY A 47 -16.43 3.15 -11.24
CA GLY A 47 -16.99 2.00 -11.96
C GLY A 47 -16.13 0.73 -11.91
N HIS A 48 -14.89 0.81 -11.40
CA HIS A 48 -13.95 -0.30 -11.37
C HIS A 48 -13.84 -0.91 -9.98
N ALA A 49 -14.29 -2.16 -9.84
CA ALA A 49 -14.24 -2.92 -8.59
C ALA A 49 -12.88 -3.59 -8.40
N LEU A 50 -12.39 -3.59 -7.15
CA LEU A 50 -11.24 -4.43 -6.79
C LEU A 50 -11.60 -5.92 -6.88
N PRO A 51 -10.66 -6.79 -7.29
CA PRO A 51 -10.90 -8.23 -7.26
C PRO A 51 -11.31 -8.73 -5.88
N ASP A 52 -12.29 -9.62 -5.85
CA ASP A 52 -12.87 -10.15 -4.62
C ASP A 52 -11.81 -10.70 -3.67
N GLY A 53 -11.91 -10.28 -2.41
CA GLY A 53 -11.01 -10.72 -1.34
C GLY A 53 -9.57 -10.21 -1.42
N LEU A 54 -9.17 -9.49 -2.47
CA LEU A 54 -7.80 -8.95 -2.60
C LEU A 54 -7.46 -7.97 -1.48
N LEU A 55 -8.37 -7.03 -1.20
CA LEU A 55 -8.19 -6.05 -0.13
C LEU A 55 -8.12 -6.74 1.23
N ARG A 56 -9.05 -7.68 1.50
CA ARG A 56 -9.08 -8.48 2.74
C ARG A 56 -7.77 -9.25 2.96
N ARG A 57 -7.33 -10.03 1.97
CA ARG A 57 -6.07 -10.79 2.07
C ARG A 57 -4.87 -9.89 2.32
N SER A 58 -4.81 -8.75 1.63
CA SER A 58 -3.73 -7.77 1.80
C SER A 58 -3.72 -7.17 3.21
N LEU A 59 -4.89 -6.87 3.76
CA LEU A 59 -5.02 -6.37 5.13
C LEU A 59 -4.59 -7.40 6.18
N LEU A 60 -4.99 -8.67 6.01
CA LEU A 60 -4.59 -9.76 6.90
C LEU A 60 -3.07 -9.96 6.91
N GLN A 61 -2.43 -9.97 5.74
CA GLN A 61 -0.97 -10.07 5.65
C GLN A 61 -0.26 -8.86 6.28
N LEU A 62 -0.76 -7.65 6.04
CA LEU A 62 -0.21 -6.46 6.69
C LEU A 62 -0.37 -6.50 8.21
N ARG A 63 -1.47 -7.04 8.73
CA ARG A 63 -1.71 -7.14 10.17
C ARG A 63 -0.62 -7.95 10.88
N GLU A 64 -0.14 -9.04 10.28
CA GLU A 64 0.90 -9.88 10.89
C GLU A 64 2.14 -9.08 11.28
N THR A 65 2.45 -8.03 10.50
CA THR A 65 3.61 -7.18 10.75
C THR A 65 3.24 -5.80 11.34
N TYR A 66 2.05 -5.26 11.04
CA TYR A 66 1.63 -3.90 11.38
C TYR A 66 0.34 -3.85 12.20
N ALA A 67 0.11 -4.84 13.08
CA ALA A 67 -1.11 -4.94 13.91
C ALA A 67 -1.48 -3.64 14.65
N ALA A 68 -0.49 -2.82 15.01
CA ALA A 68 -0.69 -1.55 15.71
C ALA A 68 -1.34 -0.44 14.87
N TRP A 69 -1.39 -0.55 13.54
CA TRP A 69 -1.83 0.55 12.65
C TRP A 69 -3.36 0.61 12.46
N GLY A 70 -4.13 -0.38 12.91
CA GLY A 70 -5.58 -0.46 12.69
C GLY A 70 -5.96 -0.77 11.23
N ALA A 71 -7.12 -1.38 11.01
CA ALA A 71 -7.48 -1.87 9.67
C ALA A 71 -7.80 -0.71 8.70
N GLY A 72 -8.44 0.36 9.18
CA GLY A 72 -8.76 1.53 8.36
C GLY A 72 -7.53 2.24 7.81
N SER A 73 -6.48 2.42 8.62
CA SER A 73 -5.22 3.03 8.16
C SER A 73 -4.44 2.12 7.22
N LEU A 74 -4.44 0.81 7.45
CA LEU A 74 -3.82 -0.14 6.51
C LEU A 74 -4.60 -0.23 5.19
N ALA A 75 -5.93 -0.13 5.22
CA ALA A 75 -6.77 -0.11 4.03
C ALA A 75 -6.54 1.14 3.21
N TRP A 76 -6.55 2.31 3.87
CA TRP A 76 -6.20 3.58 3.26
C TRP A 76 -4.82 3.49 2.60
N HIS A 77 -3.84 2.96 3.33
CA HIS A 77 -2.49 2.80 2.82
C HIS A 77 -2.41 1.88 1.60
N LEU A 78 -3.09 0.73 1.61
CA LEU A 78 -3.15 -0.14 0.44
C LEU A 78 -3.78 0.58 -0.76
N LEU A 79 -4.90 1.28 -0.57
CA LEU A 79 -5.60 1.94 -1.66
C LEU A 79 -4.76 3.08 -2.26
N ASP A 80 -4.24 3.97 -1.40
CA ASP A 80 -3.48 5.15 -1.81
C ASP A 80 -2.05 4.81 -2.26
N GLY A 81 -1.44 3.82 -1.60
CA GLY A 81 -0.10 3.30 -1.90
C GLY A 81 -0.01 2.54 -3.23
N GLY A 82 -1.07 2.48 -4.03
CA GLY A 82 -0.99 2.06 -5.43
C GLY A 82 -2.00 0.99 -5.86
N LEU A 83 -2.79 0.39 -4.95
CA LEU A 83 -3.76 -0.64 -5.33
C LEU A 83 -4.86 -0.05 -6.21
N ALA A 84 -5.41 1.10 -5.81
CA ALA A 84 -6.49 1.72 -6.57
C ALA A 84 -5.99 2.37 -7.89
N PRO A 85 -4.88 3.13 -7.91
CA PRO A 85 -4.27 3.56 -9.17
C PRO A 85 -3.91 2.39 -10.11
N SER A 86 -3.43 1.26 -9.58
CA SER A 86 -3.15 0.09 -10.42
C SER A 86 -4.43 -0.47 -11.05
N LEU A 87 -5.53 -0.54 -10.30
CA LEU A 87 -6.80 -1.01 -10.83
C LEU A 87 -7.23 -0.18 -12.05
N LEU A 88 -7.12 1.14 -11.96
CA LEU A 88 -7.44 2.05 -13.06
C LEU A 88 -6.52 1.86 -14.26
N LEU A 89 -5.21 1.73 -14.05
CA LEU A 89 -4.25 1.48 -15.14
C LEU A 89 -4.58 0.19 -15.90
N HIS A 90 -4.78 -0.91 -15.16
CA HIS A 90 -5.05 -2.21 -15.75
C HIS A 90 -6.44 -2.27 -16.42
N ALA A 91 -7.44 -1.59 -15.88
CA ALA A 91 -8.76 -1.48 -16.50
C ALA A 91 -8.76 -0.60 -17.77
N ARG A 92 -7.90 0.41 -17.82
CA ARG A 92 -7.73 1.29 -19.00
C ARG A 92 -7.05 0.59 -20.17
N PHE A 93 -6.18 -0.37 -19.90
CA PHE A 93 -5.42 -1.10 -20.92
C PHE A 93 -5.59 -2.62 -20.77
N PRO A 94 -6.79 -3.18 -20.97
CA PRO A 94 -7.08 -4.59 -20.68
C PRO A 94 -6.20 -5.54 -21.51
N GLU A 95 -6.08 -5.31 -22.82
CA GLU A 95 -5.28 -6.17 -23.71
C GLU A 95 -3.78 -6.13 -23.36
N ARG A 96 -3.24 -4.95 -23.02
CA ARG A 96 -1.84 -4.82 -22.58
C ARG A 96 -1.63 -5.46 -21.22
N SER A 97 -2.60 -5.34 -20.32
CA SER A 97 -2.60 -6.00 -19.03
C SER A 97 -2.58 -7.52 -19.17
N GLU A 98 -3.41 -8.08 -20.04
CA GLU A 98 -3.44 -9.53 -20.30
C GLU A 98 -2.13 -10.03 -20.92
N ALA A 99 -1.58 -9.33 -21.89
CA ALA A 99 -0.29 -9.69 -22.50
C ALA A 99 0.85 -9.66 -21.47
N ALA A 100 0.96 -8.57 -20.71
CA ALA A 100 1.95 -8.45 -19.64
C ALA A 100 1.76 -9.49 -18.53
N GLN A 101 0.51 -9.86 -18.21
CA GLN A 101 0.21 -10.93 -17.26
C GLN A 101 0.72 -12.27 -17.76
N ALA A 102 0.49 -12.60 -19.03
CA ALA A 102 0.94 -13.85 -19.63
C ALA A 102 2.47 -13.96 -19.62
N GLU A 103 3.18 -12.88 -19.93
CA GLU A 103 4.65 -12.84 -19.84
C GLU A 103 5.15 -13.00 -18.39
N ALA A 104 4.52 -12.31 -17.44
CA ALA A 104 4.86 -12.42 -16.03
C ALA A 104 4.58 -13.83 -15.49
N GLU A 105 3.48 -14.47 -15.89
CA GLU A 105 3.16 -15.83 -15.50
C GLU A 105 4.15 -16.84 -16.08
N ALA A 106 4.57 -16.66 -17.34
CA ALA A 106 5.60 -17.50 -17.95
C ALA A 106 6.94 -17.42 -17.19
N ALA A 107 7.34 -16.22 -16.75
CA ALA A 107 8.54 -16.06 -15.93
C ALA A 107 8.36 -16.64 -14.51
N ALA A 108 7.19 -16.49 -13.90
CA ALA A 108 6.90 -17.11 -12.61
C ALA A 108 7.00 -18.64 -12.70
N GLU A 109 6.50 -19.25 -13.77
CA GLU A 109 6.62 -20.69 -14.00
C GLU A 109 8.08 -21.13 -14.17
N ARG A 110 8.90 -20.37 -14.92
CA ARG A 110 10.36 -20.60 -15.01
C ARG A 110 11.02 -20.63 -13.64
N ILE A 111 10.69 -19.68 -12.75
CA ILE A 111 11.22 -19.64 -11.38
C ILE A 111 10.77 -20.85 -10.57
N ARG A 112 9.49 -21.26 -10.68
CA ARG A 112 8.98 -22.48 -10.01
C ARG A 112 9.72 -23.74 -10.45
N GLN A 113 10.12 -23.80 -11.73
CA GLN A 113 10.90 -24.89 -12.31
C GLN A 113 12.39 -24.87 -11.92
N GLY A 114 12.80 -23.91 -11.09
CA GLY A 114 14.16 -23.82 -10.53
C GLY A 114 15.08 -22.86 -11.28
N GLU A 115 14.56 -22.08 -12.23
CA GLU A 115 15.35 -21.04 -12.86
C GLU A 115 15.75 -19.94 -11.87
N ASN A 116 16.98 -19.44 -12.02
CA ASN A 116 17.52 -18.42 -11.13
C ASN A 116 16.87 -17.06 -11.40
N PHE A 117 16.26 -16.45 -10.37
CA PHE A 117 15.62 -15.13 -10.47
C PHE A 117 16.54 -14.05 -11.06
N PHE A 118 17.82 -14.04 -10.69
CA PHE A 118 18.79 -13.05 -11.17
C PHE A 118 19.16 -13.26 -12.65
N ALA A 119 19.07 -14.49 -13.16
CA ALA A 119 19.24 -14.74 -14.59
C ALA A 119 18.11 -14.09 -15.38
N LEU A 120 16.86 -14.26 -14.94
CA LEU A 120 15.69 -13.59 -15.54
C LEU A 120 15.78 -12.06 -15.45
N LEU A 121 16.30 -11.54 -14.33
CA LEU A 121 16.48 -10.10 -14.17
C LEU A 121 17.51 -9.53 -15.16
N GLN A 122 18.58 -10.28 -15.42
CA GLN A 122 19.59 -9.92 -16.42
C GLN A 122 19.03 -9.98 -17.85
N GLU A 123 18.18 -10.97 -18.17
CA GLU A 123 17.50 -11.06 -19.47
C GLU A 123 16.66 -9.82 -19.76
N GLN A 124 16.00 -9.25 -18.74
CA GLN A 124 15.23 -8.00 -18.87
C GLN A 124 16.11 -6.75 -19.00
N GLY A 125 17.44 -6.88 -18.99
CA GLY A 125 18.36 -5.73 -19.01
C GLY A 125 18.20 -4.81 -17.80
N THR A 126 17.60 -5.30 -16.72
CA THR A 126 17.31 -4.49 -15.55
C THR A 126 18.54 -4.48 -14.65
N GLU A 127 19.24 -3.35 -14.58
CA GLU A 127 20.31 -3.19 -13.61
C GLU A 127 19.74 -3.36 -12.19
N PRO A 128 20.49 -4.02 -11.28
CA PRO A 128 20.07 -4.13 -9.89
C PRO A 128 19.79 -2.72 -9.35
N PRO A 129 18.56 -2.41 -8.88
CA PRO A 129 18.29 -1.10 -8.32
C PRO A 129 19.31 -0.83 -7.20
N PRO A 130 19.76 0.43 -7.04
CA PRO A 130 20.66 0.79 -5.95
C PRO A 130 20.04 0.34 -4.63
N ILE A 131 20.88 -0.12 -3.69
CA ILE A 131 20.47 -0.58 -2.36
C ILE A 131 19.56 0.50 -1.76
N MET A 132 18.25 0.29 -1.83
CA MET A 132 17.30 1.25 -1.29
C MET A 132 17.52 1.27 0.21
N LYS A 133 17.70 2.46 0.78
CA LYS A 133 17.55 2.65 2.22
C LYS A 133 16.16 2.15 2.57
N SER A 134 16.09 0.94 3.13
CA SER A 134 14.98 0.34 3.86
C SER A 134 13.66 1.07 3.62
N PRO A 135 13.07 0.95 2.42
CA PRO A 135 11.86 1.70 2.13
C PRO A 135 10.87 1.32 3.22
N THR A 136 10.19 2.33 3.77
CA THR A 136 9.06 2.00 4.61
C THR A 136 8.14 1.12 3.76
N PRO A 137 7.50 0.10 4.33
CA PRO A 137 6.55 -0.76 3.61
C PRO A 137 5.58 0.06 2.77
N PHE A 138 5.27 1.28 3.25
CA PHE A 138 4.46 2.27 2.59
C PHE A 138 4.92 2.70 1.18
N ALA A 139 6.22 2.66 0.91
CA ALA A 139 6.81 3.06 -0.36
C ALA A 139 6.92 1.93 -1.40
N LEU A 140 6.59 0.69 -1.04
CA LEU A 140 6.79 -0.48 -1.92
C LEU A 140 5.69 -0.67 -2.96
N GLY A 141 4.60 0.07 -2.88
CA GLY A 141 3.41 -0.20 -3.69
C GLY A 141 2.50 -1.20 -2.98
N ALA A 142 1.21 -0.91 -2.96
CA ALA A 142 0.20 -1.59 -2.14
C ALA A 142 0.33 -3.11 -1.96
N ARG A 143 -0.07 -3.93 -2.96
CA ARG A 143 -0.07 -5.40 -2.83
C ARG A 143 1.32 -5.95 -2.54
N VAL A 144 2.36 -5.33 -3.11
CA VAL A 144 3.76 -5.71 -2.83
C VAL A 144 4.11 -5.52 -1.36
N SER A 145 3.60 -4.48 -0.73
CA SER A 145 3.81 -4.21 0.69
C SER A 145 3.20 -5.29 1.58
N ALA A 146 2.00 -5.76 1.22
CA ALA A 146 1.31 -6.83 1.95
C ALA A 146 2.06 -8.16 1.85
N GLU A 147 2.53 -8.51 0.67
CA GLU A 147 3.24 -9.78 0.44
C GLU A 147 4.62 -9.76 1.11
N VAL A 148 5.37 -8.67 0.96
CA VAL A 148 6.67 -8.49 1.63
C VAL A 148 6.53 -8.42 3.15
N ALA A 149 5.34 -8.11 3.68
CA ALA A 149 5.10 -8.18 5.12
C ALA A 149 5.23 -9.61 5.64
N VAL A 150 4.93 -10.65 4.86
CA VAL A 150 4.94 -12.06 5.34
C VAL A 150 6.07 -12.91 4.75
N LEU A 151 6.73 -12.44 3.69
CA LEU A 151 7.83 -13.19 3.04
C LEU A 151 9.16 -13.16 3.80
N GLU A 152 9.87 -14.28 3.75
CA GLU A 152 11.22 -14.44 4.27
C GLU A 152 12.30 -14.15 3.20
N PRO A 153 13.54 -13.81 3.60
CA PRO A 153 14.65 -13.73 2.66
C PRO A 153 14.82 -15.01 1.84
N GLY A 154 15.08 -14.87 0.54
CA GLY A 154 15.13 -15.96 -0.42
C GLY A 154 13.77 -16.35 -1.01
N ALA A 155 12.66 -15.84 -0.46
CA ALA A 155 11.33 -16.08 -1.01
C ALA A 155 10.98 -15.07 -2.11
N TRP A 156 10.10 -15.48 -3.02
CA TRP A 156 9.51 -14.63 -4.05
C TRP A 156 7.99 -14.78 -4.09
N PHE A 157 7.32 -13.81 -4.69
CA PHE A 157 5.89 -13.87 -4.98
C PHE A 157 5.57 -13.12 -6.28
N GLY A 158 4.43 -13.45 -6.87
CA GLY A 158 3.93 -12.84 -8.10
C GLY A 158 3.43 -13.90 -9.08
N PRO A 159 2.87 -13.46 -10.21
CA PRO A 159 2.75 -12.06 -10.64
C PRO A 159 1.65 -11.29 -9.89
N VAL A 160 1.90 -10.02 -9.56
CA VAL A 160 0.89 -9.12 -8.94
C VAL A 160 0.67 -7.86 -9.76
N PRO A 161 -0.57 -7.36 -9.86
CA PRO A 161 -0.85 -6.11 -10.55
C PRO A 161 -0.38 -4.94 -9.68
N THR A 162 0.27 -3.98 -10.31
CA THR A 162 0.80 -2.77 -9.69
C THR A 162 0.65 -1.59 -10.65
N LEU A 163 0.95 -0.39 -10.17
CA LEU A 163 0.96 0.77 -11.05
C LEU A 163 2.09 0.71 -12.09
N LYS A 164 3.09 -0.16 -11.96
CA LYS A 164 4.12 -0.34 -13.01
C LYS A 164 3.74 -1.41 -14.03
N GLY A 165 2.59 -2.07 -13.87
CA GLY A 165 2.19 -3.27 -14.59
C GLY A 165 2.23 -4.51 -13.69
N TRP A 166 2.54 -5.67 -14.26
CA TRP A 166 2.66 -6.91 -13.49
C TRP A 166 4.07 -7.07 -12.93
N GLU A 167 4.18 -7.32 -11.63
CA GLU A 167 5.46 -7.49 -10.95
C GLU A 167 5.61 -8.88 -10.33
N ILE A 168 6.83 -9.43 -10.41
CA ILE A 168 7.30 -10.54 -9.58
C ILE A 168 8.39 -10.01 -8.68
N VAL A 169 8.30 -10.28 -7.38
CA VAL A 169 9.18 -9.67 -6.39
C VAL A 169 9.90 -10.77 -5.62
N TYR A 170 11.20 -10.60 -5.45
CA TYR A 170 12.08 -11.47 -4.66
C TYR A 170 12.65 -10.71 -3.47
N VAL A 171 12.57 -11.31 -2.29
CA VAL A 171 13.13 -10.75 -1.06
C VAL A 171 14.58 -11.20 -0.94
N GLU A 172 15.52 -10.30 -1.25
CA GLU A 172 16.94 -10.60 -1.19
C GLU A 172 17.46 -10.64 0.24
N ALA A 173 17.11 -9.64 1.03
CA ALA A 173 17.53 -9.54 2.42
C ALA A 173 16.52 -8.74 3.24
N ARG A 174 16.54 -8.98 4.55
CA ARG A 174 15.82 -8.19 5.55
C ARG A 174 16.81 -7.73 6.60
N GLY A 175 16.75 -6.45 6.96
CA GLY A 175 17.60 -5.88 8.01
C GLY A 175 17.28 -6.49 9.38
N GLU A 176 18.22 -6.36 10.32
CA GLU A 176 18.03 -6.82 11.69
C GLU A 176 16.97 -5.99 12.44
N GLY A 177 16.30 -6.62 13.41
CA GLY A 177 15.35 -5.95 14.32
C GLY A 177 13.90 -6.42 14.17
N VAL A 178 12.98 -5.64 14.75
CA VAL A 178 11.54 -5.93 14.68
C VAL A 178 11.06 -5.83 13.23
N ARG A 179 10.39 -6.88 12.75
CA ARG A 179 9.93 -7.03 11.36
C ARG A 179 9.22 -5.80 10.78
N SER A 180 8.43 -5.11 11.61
CA SER A 180 7.68 -3.90 11.26
C SER A 180 8.53 -2.64 11.06
N ARG A 181 9.82 -2.70 11.38
CA ARG A 181 10.79 -1.59 11.26
C ARG A 181 12.02 -1.99 10.46
N ALA A 182 12.21 -3.29 10.23
CA ALA A 182 13.30 -3.83 9.44
C ALA A 182 13.15 -3.41 7.97
N GLY A 183 14.22 -2.87 7.42
CA GLY A 183 14.31 -2.65 5.98
C GLY A 183 14.26 -3.94 5.19
N VAL A 184 13.82 -3.86 3.94
CA VAL A 184 13.82 -4.99 3.02
C VAL A 184 14.55 -4.61 1.73
N MET A 185 15.47 -5.46 1.31
CA MET A 185 16.09 -5.42 -0.01
C MET A 185 15.30 -6.32 -0.94
N LEU A 186 14.84 -5.77 -2.06
CA LEU A 186 13.97 -6.45 -3.02
C LEU A 186 14.56 -6.40 -4.42
N ARG A 187 14.33 -7.45 -5.19
CA ARG A 187 14.45 -7.48 -6.66
C ARG A 187 13.08 -7.60 -7.28
N ARG A 188 12.90 -7.01 -8.46
CA ARG A 188 11.61 -6.94 -9.15
C ARG A 188 11.79 -7.22 -10.63
N LEU A 189 11.06 -8.20 -11.14
CA LEU A 189 10.80 -8.34 -12.58
C LEU A 189 9.53 -7.54 -12.87
N VAL A 190 9.58 -6.64 -13.85
CA VAL A 190 8.47 -5.73 -14.16
C VAL A 190 8.04 -5.94 -15.60
N TYR A 191 6.75 -6.21 -15.79
CA TYR A 191 6.10 -6.40 -17.09
C TYR A 191 5.10 -5.26 -17.29
N PRO A 192 5.47 -4.21 -18.05
CA PRO A 192 4.75 -2.95 -18.08
C PRO A 192 3.43 -3.06 -18.85
N VAL A 193 2.39 -2.39 -18.34
CA VAL A 193 1.05 -2.27 -18.98
C VAL A 193 0.89 -0.92 -19.69
N GLY A 194 1.69 0.07 -19.32
CA GLY A 194 1.73 1.41 -19.90
C GLY A 194 3.03 2.13 -19.54
N ASP A 195 3.23 3.31 -20.10
CA ASP A 195 4.42 4.14 -19.83
C ASP A 195 4.24 5.03 -18.59
N GLU A 196 5.24 5.85 -18.26
CA GLU A 196 5.17 6.74 -17.09
C GLU A 196 4.02 7.76 -17.18
N ALA A 197 3.64 8.19 -18.38
CA ALA A 197 2.52 9.12 -18.57
C ALA A 197 1.18 8.42 -18.27
N ASP A 198 1.01 7.18 -18.72
CA ASP A 198 -0.16 6.35 -18.39
C ASP A 198 -0.28 6.11 -16.88
N GLN A 199 0.84 5.85 -16.20
CA GLN A 199 0.88 5.66 -14.75
C GLN A 199 0.49 6.93 -14.00
N ASN A 200 0.97 8.08 -14.46
CA ASN A 200 0.62 9.37 -13.88
C ASN A 200 -0.85 9.72 -14.12
N ALA A 201 -1.39 9.40 -15.30
CA ALA A 201 -2.82 9.58 -15.59
C ALA A 201 -3.69 8.75 -14.64
N ALA A 202 -3.36 7.47 -14.42
CA ALA A 202 -4.08 6.62 -13.46
C ALA A 202 -4.03 7.15 -12.02
N ARG A 203 -2.92 7.78 -11.58
CA ARG A 203 -2.84 8.46 -10.27
C ARG A 203 -3.76 9.69 -10.20
N GLN A 204 -3.86 10.46 -11.28
CA GLN A 204 -4.71 11.64 -11.35
C GLN A 204 -6.20 11.27 -11.37
N GLU A 205 -6.56 10.25 -12.15
CA GLU A 205 -7.90 9.67 -12.16
C GLU A 205 -8.26 9.15 -10.76
N TRP A 206 -7.35 8.43 -10.10
CA TRP A 206 -7.53 8.02 -8.71
C TRP A 206 -7.85 9.19 -7.78
N ALA A 207 -7.29 10.38 -7.98
CA ALA A 207 -7.56 11.51 -7.09
C ALA A 207 -8.95 12.16 -7.30
N THR A 208 -9.60 11.90 -8.43
CA THR A 208 -10.81 12.62 -8.87
C THR A 208 -12.03 11.74 -9.04
N LEU A 209 -11.84 10.45 -9.28
CA LEU A 209 -12.94 9.52 -9.52
C LEU A 209 -13.72 9.21 -8.24
N PRO A 210 -15.03 8.97 -8.39
CA PRO A 210 -15.90 8.61 -7.28
C PRO A 210 -15.50 7.27 -6.65
N LEU A 211 -15.83 7.11 -5.37
CA LEU A 211 -15.64 5.91 -4.57
C LEU A 211 -17.00 5.29 -4.26
N ALA A 212 -17.06 3.96 -4.35
CA ALA A 212 -18.17 3.15 -3.86
C ALA A 212 -17.62 1.88 -3.16
N GLY A 213 -18.45 1.18 -2.40
CA GLY A 213 -18.02 0.01 -1.65
C GLY A 213 -18.84 -0.23 -0.40
N ASP A 214 -18.38 -1.15 0.45
CA ASP A 214 -19.04 -1.44 1.72
C ASP A 214 -19.06 -0.21 2.64
N SER A 215 -20.25 0.17 3.14
CA SER A 215 -20.39 1.31 4.05
C SER A 215 -19.54 1.17 5.32
N ALA A 216 -19.36 -0.06 5.81
CA ALA A 216 -18.50 -0.33 6.95
C ALA A 216 -17.03 -0.02 6.66
N LEU A 217 -16.54 -0.38 5.47
CA LEU A 217 -15.20 -0.04 5.02
C LEU A 217 -15.05 1.49 4.82
N MET A 218 -16.04 2.13 4.17
CA MET A 218 -16.03 3.58 3.96
C MET A 218 -15.97 4.38 5.27
N ARG A 219 -16.60 3.88 6.34
CA ARG A 219 -16.59 4.53 7.67
C ARG A 219 -15.25 4.44 8.40
N VAL A 220 -14.46 3.38 8.17
CA VAL A 220 -13.15 3.20 8.82
C VAL A 220 -12.01 3.88 8.05
N LEU A 221 -12.23 4.25 6.79
CA LEU A 221 -11.28 5.02 6.01
C LEU A 221 -11.19 6.48 6.54
N PRO A 222 -10.00 7.12 6.49
CA PRO A 222 -9.85 8.50 6.94
C PRO A 222 -10.83 9.45 6.24
N ARG A 223 -11.49 10.35 6.98
CA ARG A 223 -12.46 11.29 6.38
C ARG A 223 -11.87 12.13 5.24
N SER A 224 -10.60 12.50 5.34
CA SER A 224 -9.87 13.22 4.28
C SER A 224 -9.77 12.44 2.96
N PHE A 225 -9.81 11.10 3.03
CA PHE A 225 -9.80 10.21 1.88
C PHE A 225 -11.16 10.11 1.19
N VAL A 226 -12.22 10.06 2.01
CA VAL A 226 -13.60 9.77 1.60
C VAL A 226 -14.34 11.03 1.13
N ARG A 227 -13.99 12.19 1.71
CA ARG A 227 -14.70 13.46 1.51
C ARG A 227 -14.70 13.89 0.04
N GLY A 228 -15.89 14.18 -0.49
CA GLY A 228 -16.08 14.70 -1.85
C GLY A 228 -15.91 13.66 -2.95
N ARG A 229 -15.75 12.38 -2.57
CA ARG A 229 -15.54 11.28 -3.53
C ARG A 229 -16.58 10.18 -3.42
N VAL A 230 -17.27 10.00 -2.29
CA VAL A 230 -18.30 8.96 -2.17
C VAL A 230 -19.56 9.33 -2.94
N LEU A 231 -20.04 8.39 -3.77
CA LEU A 231 -21.36 8.46 -4.39
C LEU A 231 -22.43 8.15 -3.32
N ASP A 232 -23.21 9.16 -2.94
CA ASP A 232 -24.42 9.09 -2.13
C ASP A 232 -24.43 8.07 -0.97
N ASP A 233 -23.78 8.42 0.15
CA ASP A 233 -24.07 7.78 1.46
C ASP A 233 -24.83 8.78 2.36
N PRO A 234 -26.15 8.60 2.60
CA PRO A 234 -26.93 9.46 3.47
C PRO A 234 -26.51 9.40 4.95
N LEU A 235 -25.58 8.51 5.34
CA LEU A 235 -25.02 8.40 6.68
C LEU A 235 -23.62 9.03 6.81
N LEU A 236 -23.06 9.57 5.73
CA LEU A 236 -21.77 10.29 5.72
C LEU A 236 -21.90 11.78 5.32
N GLN A 237 -23.11 12.24 4.99
CA GLN A 237 -23.48 13.66 4.87
C GLN A 237 -23.83 14.26 6.23
#